data_AF-A0A1A8JCD6-F1
#
_entry.id   AF-A0A1A8JCD6-F1
#
_cell.length_a   1.000
_cell.length_b   1.000
_cell.length_c   1.000
_cell.angle_alpha   90.00
_cell.angle_beta   90.00
_cell.angle_gamma   90.00
#
_symmetry.space_group_name_H-M   'P 1'
#
loop_
_entity.id
_entity.type
_entity.pdbx_description
1 polymer ?
#
loop_
_entity_poly.entity_id
_entity_poly.type
_entity_poly.pdbx_seq_one_letter_code
_entity_poly.pdbx_strand_id
1 'polypeptide(L)'
;MLRARSALATVFLWSLCLFAVGAARCSKDLVVRVQALRNTTLKQELLNSSLYTPSITYYQNCPRVAFECFAEELNVLIKELEVNGQTVPRKEKVGPWLRRLACEFPDQQQLACQCELLQEKNATEFLSGLLRTVEMMNTEFCNTVLSPPDRKCSLMGPAGQTGPLRCKNQHKCF
;
A
#
# COMPACT_ATOMS: atom_id res chain seq x y z
N MET A 1 -4.28 42.21 -41.28
CA MET A 1 -3.95 40.78 -41.43
C MET A 1 -3.47 40.25 -40.08
N LEU A 2 -4.36 39.62 -39.31
CA LEU A 2 -4.03 39.03 -38.01
C LEU A 2 -3.42 37.65 -38.23
N ARG A 3 -2.13 37.52 -37.90
CA ARG A 3 -1.38 36.26 -38.01
C ARG A 3 -1.60 35.45 -36.74
N ALA A 4 -2.54 34.51 -36.78
CA ALA A 4 -2.77 33.56 -35.71
C ALA A 4 -1.58 32.59 -35.60
N ARG A 5 -0.84 32.70 -34.49
CA ARG A 5 0.00 31.64 -33.94
C ARG A 5 -0.29 31.59 -32.45
N SER A 6 -0.24 30.38 -31.89
CA SER A 6 -0.36 30.05 -30.45
C SER A 6 -1.74 29.57 -30.00
N ALA A 7 -2.02 28.28 -30.22
CA ALA A 7 -3.04 27.55 -29.46
C ALA A 7 -2.76 26.04 -29.30
N LEU A 8 -1.57 25.55 -29.67
CA LEU A 8 -1.28 24.09 -29.66
C LEU A 8 -0.39 23.62 -28.50
N ALA A 9 0.26 24.53 -27.76
CA ALA A 9 1.21 24.14 -26.71
C ALA A 9 0.59 23.92 -25.31
N THR A 10 -0.64 24.39 -25.08
CA THR A 10 -1.29 24.32 -23.76
C THR A 10 -2.07 23.04 -23.50
N VAL A 11 -2.47 22.30 -24.54
CA VAL A 11 -3.29 21.09 -24.39
C VAL A 11 -2.44 19.86 -24.04
N PHE A 12 -1.16 19.84 -24.41
CA PHE A 12 -0.27 18.69 -24.20
C PHE A 12 0.27 18.55 -22.76
N LEU A 13 0.23 19.60 -21.94
CA LEU A 13 0.81 19.58 -20.58
C LEU A 13 -0.14 19.09 -19.49
N TRP A 14 -1.44 18.95 -19.77
CA TRP A 14 -2.43 18.45 -18.80
C TRP A 14 -2.55 16.92 -18.77
N SER A 15 -2.10 16.23 -19.83
CA SER A 15 -2.25 14.77 -19.92
C SER A 15 -1.25 14.02 -19.03
N LEU A 16 -0.08 14.60 -18.73
CA LEU A 16 1.00 13.93 -17.98
C LEU A 16 0.77 13.81 -16.47
N CYS A 17 -0.17 14.56 -15.88
CA CYS A 17 -0.48 14.46 -14.44
C CYS A 17 -1.47 13.34 -14.09
N LEU A 18 -2.06 12.67 -15.08
CA LEU A 18 -3.23 11.78 -14.89
C LEU A 18 -2.87 10.30 -14.70
N PHE A 19 -1.63 9.89 -14.99
CA PHE A 19 -1.24 8.47 -14.98
C PHE A 19 -0.78 7.93 -13.61
N ALA A 20 -0.63 8.77 -12.59
CA ALA A 20 0.16 8.41 -11.41
C ALA A 20 -0.57 7.66 -10.29
N VAL A 21 -1.91 7.47 -10.35
CA VAL A 21 -2.67 7.00 -9.16
C VAL A 21 -2.92 5.49 -9.13
N GLY A 22 -3.07 4.83 -10.28
CA GLY A 22 -3.18 3.36 -10.30
C GLY A 22 -1.87 2.64 -10.03
N ALA A 23 -0.75 3.22 -10.48
CA ALA A 23 0.59 2.71 -10.24
C ALA A 23 1.00 2.74 -8.76
N ALA A 24 0.37 3.58 -7.93
CA ALA A 24 0.76 3.78 -6.53
C ALA A 24 0.55 2.53 -5.64
N ARG A 25 -0.43 1.69 -5.99
CA ARG A 25 -0.76 0.46 -5.24
C ARG A 25 -0.07 -0.79 -5.78
N CYS A 26 0.50 -0.73 -6.98
CA CYS A 26 1.26 -1.85 -7.55
C CYS A 26 2.64 -1.95 -6.89
N SER A 27 2.98 -3.11 -6.32
CA SER A 27 4.30 -3.36 -5.73
C SER A 27 4.79 -4.78 -5.97
N LYS A 28 5.47 -4.98 -7.11
CA LYS A 28 6.14 -6.25 -7.43
C LYS A 28 7.31 -6.57 -6.49
N ASP A 29 8.01 -5.53 -6.01
CA ASP A 29 9.12 -5.67 -5.06
C ASP A 29 8.65 -6.19 -3.69
N LEU A 30 7.44 -5.82 -3.26
CA LEU A 30 6.89 -6.31 -2.01
C LEU A 30 6.68 -7.83 -2.01
N VAL A 31 6.26 -8.41 -3.14
CA VAL A 31 6.15 -9.88 -3.31
C VAL A 31 7.48 -10.55 -3.03
N VAL A 32 8.57 -10.04 -3.64
CA VAL A 32 9.92 -10.59 -3.49
C VAL A 32 10.38 -10.49 -2.03
N ARG A 33 10.12 -9.37 -1.35
CA ARG A 33 10.50 -9.20 0.05
C ARG A 33 9.71 -10.09 1.00
N VAL A 34 8.40 -10.25 0.80
CA VAL A 34 7.56 -11.14 1.60
C VAL A 34 8.00 -12.59 1.40
N GLN A 35 8.32 -13.00 0.17
CA GLN A 35 8.87 -14.32 -0.12
C GLN A 35 10.21 -14.54 0.58
N ALA A 36 11.12 -13.56 0.54
CA ALA A 36 12.41 -13.63 1.22
C ALA A 36 12.23 -13.79 2.73
N LEU A 37 11.37 -12.96 3.34
CA LEU A 37 11.05 -13.04 4.77
C LEU A 37 10.49 -14.41 5.15
N ARG A 38 9.51 -14.93 4.39
CA ARG A 38 8.93 -16.26 4.62
C ARG A 38 10.00 -17.36 4.61
N ASN A 39 10.92 -17.31 3.64
CA ASN A 39 11.99 -18.29 3.55
C ASN A 39 12.97 -18.17 4.73
N THR A 40 13.25 -16.96 5.20
CA THR A 40 14.06 -16.72 6.40
C THR A 40 13.37 -17.29 7.64
N THR A 41 12.09 -16.98 7.86
CA THR A 41 11.28 -17.47 8.99
C THR A 41 11.15 -19.01 8.99
N LEU A 42 10.97 -19.63 7.82
CA LEU A 42 10.90 -21.10 7.71
C LEU A 42 12.20 -21.79 8.12
N LYS A 43 13.36 -21.26 7.70
CA LYS A 43 14.68 -21.78 8.09
C LYS A 43 14.97 -21.67 9.58
N GLN A 44 14.24 -20.77 10.23
CA GLN A 44 14.42 -20.39 11.61
C GLN A 44 13.54 -21.20 12.58
N GLU A 45 12.72 -22.13 12.06
CA GLU A 45 11.84 -23.06 12.80
C GLU A 45 10.89 -22.39 13.83
N LEU A 46 10.68 -21.09 13.74
CA LEU A 46 9.82 -20.31 14.64
C LEU A 46 8.37 -20.30 14.17
N LEU A 47 7.75 -21.47 14.28
CA LEU A 47 6.39 -21.74 13.79
C LEU A 47 5.29 -21.57 14.84
N ASN A 48 5.63 -21.20 16.09
CA ASN A 48 4.68 -21.20 17.20
C ASN A 48 4.02 -19.84 17.47
N SER A 49 4.26 -18.83 16.62
CA SER A 49 3.55 -17.55 16.69
C SER A 49 2.05 -17.73 16.44
N SER A 50 1.23 -16.91 17.07
CA SER A 50 -0.22 -16.84 16.81
C SER A 50 -0.54 -15.42 16.35
N LEU A 51 -0.75 -15.25 15.05
CA LEU A 51 -0.80 -13.94 14.40
C LEU A 51 -2.16 -13.72 13.72
N TYR A 52 -2.82 -12.60 14.00
CA TYR A 52 -4.07 -12.24 13.35
C TYR A 52 -3.86 -12.16 11.83
N THR A 53 -4.54 -13.03 11.08
CA THR A 53 -4.27 -13.17 9.64
C THR A 53 -5.48 -12.74 8.81
N PRO A 54 -5.43 -11.56 8.17
CA PRO A 54 -6.44 -11.15 7.20
C PRO A 54 -6.60 -12.20 6.09
N SER A 55 -7.84 -12.58 5.81
CA SER A 55 -8.16 -13.38 4.62
C SER A 55 -8.24 -12.48 3.39
N ILE A 56 -8.26 -13.12 2.21
CA ILE A 56 -8.57 -12.41 0.95
C ILE A 56 -9.94 -11.72 1.01
N THR A 57 -10.95 -12.39 1.57
CA THR A 57 -12.29 -11.81 1.72
C THR A 57 -12.28 -10.61 2.66
N TYR A 58 -11.47 -10.64 3.72
CA TYR A 58 -11.28 -9.48 4.59
C TYR A 58 -10.59 -8.34 3.85
N TYR A 59 -9.52 -8.60 3.10
CA TYR A 59 -8.88 -7.59 2.25
C TYR A 59 -9.86 -6.94 1.27
N GLN A 60 -10.73 -7.71 0.62
CA GLN A 60 -11.69 -7.15 -0.34
C GLN A 60 -12.69 -6.18 0.31
N ASN A 61 -13.05 -6.40 1.57
CA ASN A 61 -14.00 -5.55 2.30
C ASN A 61 -13.33 -4.40 3.07
N CYS A 62 -12.14 -4.67 3.62
CA CYS A 62 -11.40 -3.82 4.53
C CYS A 62 -9.93 -3.64 4.09
N PRO A 63 -9.62 -3.22 2.84
CA PRO A 63 -8.26 -3.31 2.31
C PRO A 63 -7.24 -2.45 3.06
N ARG A 64 -7.66 -1.30 3.60
CA ARG A 64 -6.78 -0.44 4.40
C ARG A 64 -6.41 -1.15 5.70
N VAL A 65 -7.43 -1.55 6.44
CA VAL A 65 -7.26 -2.21 7.74
C VAL A 65 -6.52 -3.53 7.59
N ALA A 66 -6.76 -4.29 6.52
CA ALA A 66 -6.03 -5.53 6.24
C ALA A 66 -4.51 -5.29 6.19
N PHE A 67 -4.05 -4.27 5.47
CA PHE A 67 -2.62 -3.94 5.40
C PHE A 67 -2.07 -3.34 6.70
N GLU A 68 -2.89 -2.61 7.48
CA GLU A 68 -2.53 -2.18 8.84
C GLU A 68 -2.35 -3.39 9.77
N CYS A 69 -3.29 -4.34 9.79
CA CYS A 69 -3.18 -5.58 10.56
C CYS A 69 -1.94 -6.38 10.17
N PHE A 70 -1.70 -6.59 8.87
CA PHE A 70 -0.48 -7.27 8.43
C PHE A 70 0.79 -6.55 8.89
N ALA A 71 0.80 -5.21 8.95
CA ALA A 71 1.96 -4.46 9.41
C ALA A 71 2.20 -4.62 10.92
N GLU A 72 1.15 -4.56 11.73
CA GLU A 72 1.26 -4.71 13.19
C GLU A 72 1.62 -6.16 13.58
N GLU A 73 0.94 -7.15 13.00
CA GLU A 73 1.21 -8.57 13.28
C GLU A 73 2.59 -8.99 12.78
N LEU A 74 3.06 -8.41 11.67
CA LEU A 74 4.43 -8.62 11.25
C LEU A 74 5.44 -8.02 12.23
N ASN A 75 5.12 -6.90 12.88
CA ASN A 75 5.97 -6.33 13.92
C ASN A 75 6.00 -7.22 15.17
N VAL A 76 4.89 -7.89 15.51
CA VAL A 76 4.85 -8.94 16.54
C VAL A 76 5.80 -10.08 16.16
N LEU A 77 5.64 -10.64 14.96
CA LEU A 77 6.52 -11.71 14.47
C LEU A 77 8.01 -11.32 14.50
N ILE A 78 8.37 -10.13 14.02
CA ILE A 78 9.77 -9.67 14.04
C ILE A 78 10.30 -9.58 15.47
N LYS A 79 9.51 -9.07 16.42
CA LYS A 79 9.92 -9.01 17.83
C LYS A 79 10.08 -10.39 18.44
N GLU A 80 9.20 -11.33 18.12
CA GLU A 80 9.33 -12.72 18.57
C GLU A 80 10.59 -13.39 18.02
N LEU A 81 10.94 -13.14 16.75
CA LEU A 81 12.21 -13.60 16.17
C LEU A 81 13.41 -12.98 16.90
N GLU A 82 13.38 -11.67 17.17
CA GLU A 82 14.44 -10.94 17.88
C GLU A 82 14.64 -11.46 19.33
N VAL A 83 13.55 -11.75 20.04
CA VAL A 83 13.60 -12.34 21.41
C VAL A 83 14.21 -13.75 21.39
N ASN A 84 13.99 -14.51 20.31
CA ASN A 84 14.57 -15.85 20.13
C ASN A 84 15.99 -15.83 19.55
N GLY A 85 16.68 -14.67 19.58
CA GLY A 85 18.07 -14.53 19.17
C GLY A 85 18.28 -14.47 17.65
N GLN A 86 17.21 -14.24 16.88
CA GLN A 86 17.27 -14.18 15.44
C GLN A 86 17.16 -12.75 14.92
N THR A 87 17.82 -12.48 13.80
CA THR A 87 17.81 -11.15 13.19
C THR A 87 17.13 -11.18 11.84
N VAL A 88 16.11 -10.35 11.65
CA VAL A 88 15.51 -10.10 10.33
C VAL A 88 16.32 -9.00 9.63
N PRO A 89 16.93 -9.27 8.46
CA PRO A 89 17.68 -8.28 7.72
C PRO A 89 16.84 -7.04 7.43
N ARG A 90 17.43 -5.84 7.53
CA ARG A 90 16.71 -4.58 7.29
C ARG A 90 16.03 -4.52 5.93
N LYS A 91 16.63 -5.15 4.91
CA LYS A 91 16.07 -5.27 3.54
C LYS A 91 14.78 -6.10 3.49
N GLU A 92 14.55 -6.98 4.46
CA GLU A 92 13.36 -7.84 4.57
C GLU A 92 12.29 -7.24 5.48
N LYS A 93 12.55 -6.07 6.11
CA LYS A 93 11.54 -5.36 6.91
C LYS A 93 10.49 -4.72 6.00
N VAL A 94 9.37 -5.43 5.80
CA VAL A 94 8.27 -4.97 4.94
C VAL A 94 7.20 -4.15 5.67
N GLY A 95 7.17 -4.13 7.01
CA GLY A 95 6.17 -3.40 7.81
C GLY A 95 5.94 -1.94 7.39
N PRO A 96 7.00 -1.10 7.23
CA PRO A 96 6.83 0.29 6.77
C PRO A 96 6.21 0.42 5.37
N TRP A 97 6.45 -0.56 4.49
CA TRP A 97 5.85 -0.59 3.16
C TRP A 97 4.37 -0.93 3.22
N LEU A 98 3.98 -1.87 4.09
CA LEU A 98 2.59 -2.24 4.32
C LEU A 98 1.78 -1.05 4.87
N ARG A 99 2.32 -0.32 5.85
CA ARG A 99 1.69 0.90 6.37
C ARG A 99 1.51 1.97 5.28
N ARG A 100 2.53 2.17 4.44
CA ARG A 100 2.43 3.10 3.30
C ARG A 100 1.35 2.66 2.31
N LEU A 101 1.27 1.37 2.01
CA LEU A 101 0.25 0.80 1.13
C LEU A 101 -1.16 0.97 1.68
N ALA A 102 -1.36 0.75 2.98
CA ALA A 102 -2.65 0.96 3.64
C ALA A 102 -3.20 2.37 3.39
N CYS A 103 -2.32 3.38 3.41
CA CYS A 103 -2.68 4.78 3.17
C CYS A 103 -3.10 5.11 1.73
N GLU A 104 -2.83 4.22 0.77
CA GLU A 104 -3.33 4.37 -0.58
C GLU A 104 -4.79 3.90 -0.71
N PHE A 105 -5.35 3.23 0.30
CA PHE A 105 -6.75 2.83 0.34
C PHE A 105 -7.60 3.86 1.12
N PRO A 106 -8.84 4.13 0.67
CA PRO A 106 -9.72 5.05 1.38
C PRO A 106 -10.05 4.52 2.79
N ASP A 107 -10.31 5.45 3.73
CA ASP A 107 -10.81 5.11 5.06
C ASP A 107 -12.07 4.24 4.97
N GLN A 108 -12.10 3.15 5.72
CA GLN A 108 -13.30 2.33 5.90
C GLN A 108 -13.91 2.61 7.28
N GLN A 109 -15.19 2.99 7.32
CA GLN A 109 -15.94 3.23 8.57
C GLN A 109 -16.69 1.99 9.09
N GLN A 110 -16.33 0.79 8.62
CA GLN A 110 -17.02 -0.43 9.03
C GLN A 110 -16.48 -0.93 10.37
N LEU A 111 -17.34 -0.98 11.39
CA LEU A 111 -17.05 -1.58 12.71
C LEU A 111 -16.52 -3.02 12.62
N ALA A 112 -16.81 -3.73 11.53
CA ALA A 112 -16.35 -5.10 11.28
C ALA A 112 -14.85 -5.19 10.90
N CYS A 113 -14.20 -4.08 10.54
CA CYS A 113 -12.78 -4.05 10.19
C CYS A 113 -11.92 -3.85 11.45
N GLN A 114 -11.75 -4.90 12.25
CA GLN A 114 -10.83 -4.94 13.40
C GLN A 114 -9.88 -6.13 13.28
N CYS A 115 -8.62 -5.97 13.68
CA CYS A 115 -7.60 -7.01 13.52
C CYS A 115 -7.82 -8.17 14.50
N GLU A 116 -8.20 -7.84 15.73
CA GLU A 116 -8.36 -8.76 16.86
C GLU A 116 -9.57 -9.70 16.71
N LEU A 117 -10.43 -9.43 15.72
CA LEU A 117 -11.55 -10.31 15.35
C LEU A 117 -11.17 -11.35 14.27
N LEU A 118 -9.95 -11.28 13.74
CA LEU A 118 -9.46 -12.21 12.73
C LEU A 118 -9.07 -13.54 13.38
N GLN A 119 -8.98 -14.59 12.55
CA GLN A 119 -8.38 -15.84 13.01
C GLN A 119 -6.87 -15.67 13.14
N GLU A 120 -6.35 -16.12 14.27
CA GLU A 120 -4.92 -16.25 14.50
C GLU A 120 -4.37 -17.47 13.76
N LYS A 121 -3.19 -17.33 13.16
CA LYS A 121 -2.51 -18.41 12.44
C LYS A 121 -1.03 -18.42 12.74
N ASN A 122 -0.40 -19.55 12.45
CA ASN A 122 1.05 -19.65 12.56
C ASN A 122 1.79 -18.72 11.59
N ALA A 123 3.06 -18.44 11.86
CA ALA A 123 3.89 -17.54 11.05
C ALA A 123 3.93 -17.91 9.56
N THR A 124 3.92 -19.21 9.23
CA THR A 124 3.95 -19.67 7.84
C THR A 124 2.66 -19.35 7.12
N GLU A 125 1.52 -19.62 7.75
CA GLU A 125 0.21 -19.32 7.21
C GLU A 125 -0.05 -17.82 7.12
N PHE A 126 0.37 -17.05 8.14
CA PHE A 126 0.32 -15.59 8.15
C PHE A 126 1.09 -15.00 6.95
N LEU A 127 2.37 -15.37 6.77
CA LEU A 127 3.18 -14.86 5.67
C LEU A 127 2.69 -15.32 4.29
N SER A 128 2.08 -16.52 4.22
CA SER A 128 1.43 -17.01 2.99
C SER A 128 0.17 -16.21 2.67
N GLY A 129 -0.61 -15.84 3.70
CA GLY A 129 -1.78 -14.96 3.57
C GLY A 129 -1.40 -13.56 3.10
N LEU A 130 -0.34 -12.98 3.67
CA LEU A 130 0.22 -11.71 3.23
C LEU A 130 0.67 -11.78 1.76
N LEU A 131 1.45 -12.80 1.41
CA LEU A 131 1.94 -12.98 0.03
C LEU A 131 0.78 -13.04 -0.97
N ARG A 132 -0.22 -13.87 -0.70
CA ARG A 132 -1.40 -14.02 -1.58
C ARG A 132 -2.17 -12.70 -1.71
N THR A 133 -2.27 -11.92 -0.64
CA THR A 133 -2.96 -10.62 -0.65
C THR A 133 -2.21 -9.61 -1.53
N VAL A 134 -0.88 -9.54 -1.39
CA VAL A 134 -0.05 -8.65 -2.22
C VAL A 134 -0.07 -9.07 -3.69
N GLU A 135 -0.05 -10.38 -3.98
CA GLU A 135 -0.20 -10.90 -5.33
C GLU A 135 -1.56 -10.53 -5.93
N MET A 136 -2.65 -10.68 -5.18
CA MET A 136 -3.99 -10.28 -5.61
C MET A 136 -4.07 -8.79 -5.91
N MET A 137 -3.59 -7.95 -5.00
CA MET A 137 -3.48 -6.50 -5.21
C MET A 137 -2.68 -6.19 -6.49
N ASN A 138 -1.56 -6.88 -6.73
CA ASN A 138 -0.79 -6.67 -7.94
C ASN A 138 -1.56 -7.08 -9.21
N THR A 139 -2.37 -8.14 -9.17
CA THR A 139 -3.25 -8.48 -10.30
C THR A 139 -4.30 -7.40 -10.57
N GLU A 140 -4.82 -6.76 -9.51
CA GLU A 140 -5.82 -5.69 -9.59
C GLU A 140 -5.24 -4.38 -10.11
N PHE A 141 -4.02 -4.01 -9.67
CA PHE A 141 -3.49 -2.66 -9.85
C PHE A 141 -2.28 -2.54 -10.78
N CYS A 142 -1.55 -3.62 -11.07
CA CYS A 142 -0.36 -3.53 -11.94
C CYS A 142 -0.67 -3.53 -13.44
N ASN A 143 -1.86 -3.99 -13.84
CA ASN A 143 -2.26 -4.13 -15.25
C ASN A 143 -3.45 -3.24 -15.63
N THR A 144 -3.99 -2.47 -14.69
CA THR A 144 -5.18 -1.64 -14.92
C THR A 144 -4.79 -0.19 -15.29
N VAL A 145 -5.29 0.26 -16.44
CA VAL A 145 -5.35 1.69 -16.78
C VAL A 145 -6.50 2.28 -15.98
N LEU A 146 -6.23 2.79 -14.77
CA LEU A 146 -7.27 3.33 -13.90
C LEU A 146 -7.76 4.72 -14.37
N SER A 147 -9.09 4.88 -14.44
CA SER A 147 -9.78 6.17 -14.63
C SER A 147 -9.47 7.15 -13.49
N PRO A 148 -9.60 8.47 -13.72
CA PRO A 148 -9.06 9.49 -12.83
C PRO A 148 -9.78 9.49 -11.46
N PRO A 149 -9.04 9.60 -10.35
CA PRO A 149 -9.64 9.88 -9.04
C PRO A 149 -10.03 11.36 -8.92
N ASP A 150 -11.07 11.64 -8.13
CA ASP A 150 -11.48 12.98 -7.72
C ASP A 150 -10.41 13.65 -6.84
N ARG A 151 -9.34 14.17 -7.44
CA ARG A 151 -8.42 15.09 -6.77
C ARG A 151 -8.98 16.50 -6.86
N LYS A 152 -9.41 17.08 -5.73
CA LYS A 152 -9.64 18.53 -5.61
C LYS A 152 -8.30 19.25 -5.64
N CYS A 153 -7.88 19.68 -6.82
CA CYS A 153 -6.76 20.60 -7.01
C CYS A 153 -7.25 22.04 -6.77
N SER A 154 -6.64 22.75 -5.83
CA SER A 154 -6.94 24.17 -5.59
C SER A 154 -5.74 25.03 -6.01
N LEU A 155 -5.99 26.11 -6.73
CA LEU A 155 -5.02 27.19 -6.93
C LEU A 155 -4.84 27.93 -5.61
N MET A 156 -3.77 27.64 -4.87
CA MET A 156 -3.29 28.52 -3.81
C MET A 156 -2.10 29.32 -4.35
N GLY A 157 -2.40 30.47 -4.93
CA GLY A 157 -1.45 31.54 -5.20
C GLY A 157 -2.08 32.86 -4.75
N PRO A 158 -1.31 33.84 -4.25
CA PRO A 158 -1.82 35.20 -4.09
C PRO A 158 -2.35 35.68 -5.45
N ALA A 159 -3.48 36.39 -5.43
CA ALA A 159 -4.22 36.79 -6.62
C ALA A 159 -3.28 37.34 -7.71
N GLY A 160 -3.19 36.63 -8.84
CA GLY A 160 -2.49 37.11 -10.03
C GLY A 160 -1.25 36.35 -10.49
N GLN A 161 -0.79 35.28 -9.81
CA GLN A 161 0.30 34.44 -10.32
C GLN A 161 -0.11 32.97 -10.45
N THR A 162 0.03 32.43 -11.67
CA THR A 162 -0.06 30.99 -11.95
C THR A 162 1.14 30.26 -11.34
N GLY A 163 1.02 29.88 -10.07
CA GLY A 163 1.95 28.96 -9.42
C GLY A 163 1.67 27.50 -9.81
N PRO A 164 2.66 26.59 -9.67
CA PRO A 164 2.46 25.17 -9.95
C PRO A 164 1.33 24.59 -9.09
N LEU A 165 0.45 23.80 -9.71
CA LEU A 165 -0.65 23.11 -9.03
C LEU A 165 -0.09 22.23 -7.92
N ARG A 166 -0.38 22.57 -6.66
CA ARG A 166 0.02 21.75 -5.51
C ARG A 166 -1.10 20.79 -5.17
N CYS A 167 -1.04 19.59 -5.75
CA CYS A 167 -1.92 18.48 -5.39
C CYS A 167 -1.55 17.99 -3.98
N LYS A 168 -2.41 18.22 -2.99
CA LYS A 168 -2.31 17.53 -1.70
C LYS A 168 -3.15 16.26 -1.76
N ASN A 169 -2.53 15.10 -1.49
CA ASN A 169 -3.30 13.92 -1.09
C ASN A 169 -4.04 14.28 0.20
N GLN A 170 -5.38 14.14 0.21
CA GLN A 170 -6.20 14.44 1.38
C GLN A 170 -6.12 13.34 2.45
N HIS A 171 -5.58 12.17 2.13
CA HIS A 171 -5.35 11.10 3.10
C HIS A 171 -4.02 11.35 3.82
N LYS A 172 -4.08 12.14 4.89
CA LYS A 172 -3.00 12.24 5.86
C LYS A 172 -3.03 11.02 6.76
N CYS A 173 -2.27 9.99 6.40
CA CYS A 173 -1.69 9.10 7.40
C CYS A 173 -0.45 9.79 7.97
N PHE A 174 -0.32 9.85 9.29
CA PHE A 174 0.84 10.37 9.99
C PHE A 174 1.55 9.22 10.72
#